data_AF-A0A3S4LSC9-F1
#
_entry.id   AF-A0A3S4LSC9-F1
#
_cell.length_a   1.000
_cell.length_b   1.000
_cell.length_c   1.000
_cell.angle_alpha   90.00
_cell.angle_beta   90.00
_cell.angle_gamma   90.00
#
_symmetry.space_group_name_H-M   'P 1'
#
loop_
_entity.id
_entity.type
_entity.pdbx_description
1 polymer ?
#
loop_
_entity_poly.entity_id
_entity_poly.type
_entity_poly.pdbx_seq_one_letter_code
_entity_poly.pdbx_strand_id
1 'polypeptide(L)' 'MTTKKADYIWFNGEMVRWEDAKVHVMSHALHYGTSVFEGIRCYDSHQRPGSVSSS' A
#
# COMPACT_ATOMS: atom_id res chain seq x y z
N MET A 1 -9.37 18.74 -8.04
CA MET A 1 -9.28 17.68 -7.01
C MET A 1 -7.85 17.18 -7.01
N THR A 2 -7.03 17.60 -6.04
CA THR A 2 -5.60 17.22 -5.99
C THR A 2 -5.48 15.87 -5.31
N THR A 3 -5.37 14.80 -6.09
CA THR A 3 -5.18 13.44 -5.57
C THR A 3 -3.74 13.30 -5.09
N LYS A 4 -3.52 13.20 -3.78
CA LYS A 4 -2.20 12.85 -3.22
C LYS A 4 -1.86 11.42 -3.66
N LYS A 5 -0.80 11.27 -4.46
CA LYS A 5 -0.29 10.01 -4.98
C LYS A 5 1.12 9.76 -4.43
N ALA A 6 1.48 8.50 -4.20
CA ALA A 6 2.84 8.12 -3.81
C ALA A 6 3.71 7.86 -5.06
N ASP A 7 5.03 7.91 -4.90
CA ASP A 7 5.97 7.70 -6.00
C ASP A 7 6.11 6.21 -6.38
N TYR A 8 6.01 5.33 -5.38
CA TYR A 8 6.22 3.88 -5.53
C TYR A 8 5.09 3.05 -4.92
N ILE A 9 4.89 1.86 -5.49
CA ILE A 9 3.98 0.82 -5.02
C ILE A 9 4.81 -0.46 -4.86
N TRP A 10 4.65 -1.13 -3.73
CA TRP A 10 5.20 -2.47 -3.56
C TRP A 10 4.32 -3.47 -4.33
N PHE A 11 4.91 -4.21 -5.27
CA PHE A 11 4.20 -5.13 -6.15
C PHE A 11 5.00 -6.42 -6.28
N ASN A 12 4.44 -7.56 -5.82
CA ASN A 12 5.02 -8.90 -5.94
C ASN A 12 6.50 -9.03 -5.48
N GLY A 13 6.90 -8.34 -4.42
CA GLY A 13 8.27 -8.42 -3.88
C GLY A 13 9.15 -7.22 -4.20
N GLU A 14 8.75 -6.37 -5.14
CA GLU A 14 9.59 -5.27 -5.65
C GLU A 14 8.94 -3.90 -5.45
N MET A 15 9.76 -2.85 -5.32
CA MET A 15 9.30 -1.46 -5.29
C MET A 15 9.20 -0.94 -6.73
N VAL A 16 7.98 -0.83 -7.24
CA VAL A 16 7.69 -0.43 -8.62
C VAL A 16 7.22 1.04 -8.62
N ARG A 17 7.60 1.83 -9.63
CA ARG A 17 7.07 3.19 -9.78
C ARG A 17 5.56 3.13 -9.96
N TRP A 18 4.84 4.07 -9.37
CA TRP A 18 3.36 4.01 -9.37
C TRP A 18 2.78 3.85 -10.78
N GLU A 19 3.34 4.53 -11.79
CA GLU A 19 2.84 4.46 -13.16
C GLU A 19 2.99 3.08 -13.83
N ASP A 20 3.95 2.28 -13.35
CA ASP A 20 4.31 0.97 -13.88
C ASP A 20 3.60 -0.19 -13.17
N ALA A 21 2.97 0.06 -12.02
CA ALA A 21 2.18 -0.90 -11.27
C ALA A 21 0.82 -1.19 -11.97
N LYS A 22 0.86 -1.84 -13.14
CA LYS A 22 -0.31 -2.19 -13.96
C LYS A 22 -0.62 -3.68 -13.87
N VAL A 23 -1.91 -4.00 -13.91
CA VAL A 23 -2.42 -5.37 -14.08
C VAL A 23 -3.08 -5.52 -15.45
N HIS A 24 -3.12 -6.73 -15.98
CA HIS A 24 -3.80 -6.99 -17.24
C HIS A 24 -5.32 -6.85 -17.08
N VAL A 25 -6.01 -6.34 -18.10
CA VAL A 25 -7.47 -6.13 -18.02
C VAL A 25 -8.21 -7.43 -17.72
N MET A 26 -7.72 -8.57 -18.21
CA MET A 26 -8.28 -9.90 -17.97
C MET A 26 -7.95 -10.49 -16.58
N SER A 27 -7.37 -9.72 -15.65
CA SER A 27 -7.12 -10.20 -14.30
C SER A 27 -8.44 -10.66 -13.66
N HIS A 28 -8.44 -11.90 -13.15
CA HIS A 28 -9.62 -12.57 -12.62
C HIS A 28 -10.31 -11.78 -11.49
N ALA A 29 -9.52 -11.08 -10.67
CA ALA A 29 -10.03 -10.18 -9.63
C ALA A 29 -10.92 -9.05 -10.18
N LEU A 30 -10.64 -8.55 -11.39
CA LEU A 30 -11.42 -7.47 -12.02
C LEU A 30 -12.78 -7.95 -12.53
N HIS A 31 -12.87 -9.21 -12.95
CA HIS A 31 -14.09 -9.78 -13.53
C HIS A 31 -14.98 -10.48 -12.49
N TYR A 32 -14.37 -11.07 -11.46
CA TYR A 32 -15.06 -11.96 -10.53
C TYR A 32 -14.90 -11.56 -9.06
N GLY A 33 -14.33 -10.38 -8.78
CA GLY A 33 -14.21 -9.85 -7.41
C GLY A 33 -13.35 -10.70 -6.47
N THR A 34 -12.46 -11.51 -7.03
CA THR A 34 -11.63 -12.48 -6.28
C THR A 34 -10.35 -11.84 -5.73
N SER A 35 -10.51 -10.86 -4.86
CA SER A 35 -9.39 -10.20 -4.16
C SER A 35 -9.72 -9.95 -2.70
N VAL A 36 -8.71 -9.99 -1.84
CA VAL A 36 -8.80 -9.58 -0.44
C VAL A 36 -7.90 -8.36 -0.22
N PHE A 37 -8.32 -7.41 0.61
CA PHE A 37 -7.52 -6.22 0.93
C PHE A 37 -7.67 -5.84 2.40
N GLU A 38 -6.67 -5.13 2.93
CA GLU A 38 -6.62 -4.65 4.31
C GLU A 38 -6.42 -3.13 4.33
N GLY A 39 -6.86 -2.49 5.42
CA GLY A 39 -6.74 -1.05 5.64
C GLY A 39 -5.79 -0.72 6.77
N ILE A 40 -4.64 -0.12 6.48
CA ILE A 40 -3.62 0.24 7.47
C ILE A 40 -3.47 1.76 7.53
N ARG A 41 -3.31 2.31 8.74
CA ARG A 41 -3.02 3.73 8.97
C ARG A 41 -1.65 3.89 9.61
N CYS A 42 -0.81 4.73 9.02
CA CYS A 42 0.45 5.16 9.61
C CYS A 42 0.21 6.47 10.37
N TYR A 43 0.60 6.51 11.64
CA TYR A 43 0.52 7.70 12.48
C TYR A 43 1.92 8.16 12.81
N ASP A 44 2.16 9.45 12.68
CA ASP A 44 3.34 10.08 13.26
C ASP A 44 3.12 10.16 14.77
N SER A 45 3.69 9.20 15.50
CA SER A 45 3.66 9.19 16.95
C SER A 45 4.91 9.87 17.48
N HIS A 46 4.79 10.66 18.54
CA HIS A 46 5.91 11.33 19.22
C HIS A 46 6.91 10.36 19.88
N GLN A 47 6.80 9.05 19.64
CA GLN A 47 7.65 8.04 20.24
C GLN A 47 9.03 8.09 19.60
N ARG A 48 9.98 8.57 20.42
CA ARG A 48 11.42 8.47 20.18
C ARG A 48 11.77 7.01 19.85
N PRO A 49 12.58 6.73 18.81
CA PRO A 49 12.93 5.36 18.45
C PRO A 49 13.59 4.66 19.66
N GLY A 50 12.92 3.66 20.24
CA GLY A 50 13.45 2.80 21.31
C GLY A 50 12.75 2.85 22.69
N SER A 51 11.77 3.71 22.94
CA SER A 51 11.02 3.64 24.20
C SER A 51 9.86 2.64 24.09
N VAL A 52 10.14 1.38 24.42
CA VAL A 52 9.09 0.40 24.74
C VAL A 52 8.42 0.91 26.01
N SER A 53 7.17 1.38 25.92
CA SER A 53 6.36 1.62 27.12
C SER A 53 5.95 0.26 27.68
N SER A 54 6.85 -0.34 28.46
CA SER A 54 6.52 -1.42 29.36
C SER A 54 5.65 -0.84 30.48
N SER A 55 4.34 -1.05 30.36
CA SER A 55 3.38 -0.96 31.46
C SER A 55 2.78 -2.34 31.67
#